data_AF-X5YXY8-F1
#
_entry.id   AF-X5YXY8-F1
#
_cell.length_a   1.000
_cell.length_b   1.000
_cell.length_c   1.000
_cell.angle_alpha   90.00
_cell.angle_beta   90.00
_cell.angle_gamma   90.00
#
_symmetry.space_group_name_H-M   'P 1'
#
loop_
_entity.id
_entity.type
_entity.pdbx_description
1 polymer ?
#
loop_
_entity_poly.entity_id
_entity_poly.type
_entity_poly.pdbx_seq_one_letter_code
_entity_poly.pdbx_strand_id
1 'polypeptide(L)'
;MEDRPKATRNGRAAAKAKQVEAELIAVVVSVNDGEPAVLTIGQGDCLPSGPFALEHRSLQSGLRAWVEKQTGHPLGYIEQLYTFADADRADGRQQRVISISYLALTRKEHATGASTCAWRSWYDYFPWEDHRLGTPKLIADVLKPRLLAWAADAKQTATRSERRRRAAIAFGLDERPWNEELALQRYELLYEAGLVAEATRDERSIASDSTAGTTMVADHRRILATGLARLRSKIKYRPVVFELMPPVFTLLQLQRTVEALAGRLINKPNFRRLIEQQELVEETGETSLDTGGRPAKLYQFRHVVLDETAVAGTKLPLARG
;
A
#
# COMPACT_ATOMS: atom_id res chain seq x y z
N MET A 1 64.49 -29.54 36.74
CA MET A 1 64.67 -28.36 35.87
C MET A 1 64.21 -28.79 34.48
N GLU A 2 62.92 -29.08 34.30
CA GLU A 2 61.85 -28.11 34.00
C GLU A 2 62.21 -27.18 32.85
N ASP A 3 61.59 -27.41 31.69
CA ASP A 3 61.03 -26.31 30.90
C ASP A 3 59.72 -26.78 30.23
N ARG A 4 58.63 -26.10 30.59
CA ARG A 4 57.27 -26.32 30.09
C ARG A 4 56.97 -25.20 29.07
N PRO A 5 56.51 -25.49 27.85
CA PRO A 5 56.00 -24.45 26.97
C PRO A 5 54.65 -23.94 27.45
N LYS A 6 54.50 -22.60 27.42
CA LYS A 6 53.31 -21.81 27.76
C LYS A 6 52.07 -22.28 27.00
N ALA A 7 51.00 -22.55 27.74
CA ALA A 7 49.64 -22.58 27.21
C ALA A 7 49.21 -21.15 26.83
N THR A 8 49.03 -20.88 25.53
CA THR A 8 48.35 -19.67 25.06
C THR A 8 46.85 -19.85 25.21
N ARG A 9 46.32 -19.01 26.10
CA ARG A 9 44.93 -18.87 26.53
C ARG A 9 44.04 -18.47 25.35
N ASN A 10 43.28 -19.43 24.83
CA ASN A 10 42.13 -19.18 23.97
C ASN A 10 40.96 -18.75 24.86
N GLY A 11 40.32 -17.59 24.62
CA GLY A 11 39.04 -17.28 25.26
C GLY A 11 38.68 -15.80 25.38
N ARG A 12 37.58 -15.44 24.70
CA ARG A 12 36.70 -14.27 24.87
C ARG A 12 37.09 -12.97 24.17
N ALA A 13 36.86 -12.93 22.86
CA ALA A 13 36.34 -11.75 22.18
C ALA A 13 35.65 -12.12 20.85
N ALA A 14 34.82 -13.17 20.82
CA ALA A 14 33.83 -13.30 19.75
C ALA A 14 32.66 -12.39 20.12
N ALA A 15 32.59 -11.21 19.49
CA ALA A 15 31.42 -10.35 19.61
C ALA A 15 30.17 -11.18 19.27
N LYS A 16 29.19 -11.23 20.20
CA LYS A 16 27.87 -11.82 19.93
C LYS A 16 27.32 -11.12 18.68
N ALA A 17 27.34 -11.81 17.53
CA ALA A 17 26.66 -11.32 16.35
C ALA A 17 25.18 -11.14 16.70
N LYS A 18 24.67 -9.90 16.67
CA LYS A 18 23.25 -9.64 16.83
C LYS A 18 22.54 -10.39 15.70
N GLN A 19 21.70 -11.37 16.03
CA GLN A 19 20.86 -12.05 15.05
C GLN A 19 19.90 -11.02 14.46
N VAL A 20 19.95 -10.90 13.13
CA VAL A 20 19.00 -10.11 12.34
C VAL A 20 17.95 -11.08 11.83
N GLU A 21 16.70 -10.83 12.18
CA GLU A 21 15.57 -11.62 11.68
C GLU A 21 14.99 -10.92 10.46
N ALA A 22 14.58 -11.69 9.46
CA ALA A 22 13.91 -11.18 8.28
C ALA A 22 12.48 -11.71 8.23
N GLU A 23 11.53 -10.84 7.90
CA GLU A 23 10.14 -11.19 7.70
C GLU A 23 9.66 -10.74 6.32
N LEU A 24 8.65 -11.43 5.82
CA LEU A 24 7.99 -11.17 4.55
C LEU A 24 6.60 -10.62 4.84
N ILE A 25 6.23 -9.49 4.24
CA ILE A 25 4.93 -8.84 4.43
C ILE A 25 4.24 -8.65 3.08
N ALA A 26 2.96 -9.01 2.97
CA ALA A 26 2.17 -8.83 1.76
C ALA A 26 1.09 -7.75 1.93
N VAL A 27 1.11 -6.74 1.07
CA VAL A 27 -0.03 -5.87 0.80
C VAL A 27 -0.85 -6.52 -0.31
N VAL A 28 -1.87 -7.28 0.04
CA VAL A 28 -2.74 -7.96 -0.94
C VAL A 28 -3.98 -7.11 -1.17
N VAL A 29 -4.16 -6.63 -2.40
CA VAL A 29 -5.23 -5.72 -2.79
C VAL A 29 -6.25 -6.43 -3.66
N SER A 30 -7.53 -6.15 -3.41
CA SER A 30 -8.66 -6.44 -4.30
C SER A 30 -9.53 -5.20 -4.46
N VAL A 31 -10.43 -5.19 -5.45
CA VAL A 31 -11.52 -4.19 -5.52
C VAL A 31 -12.84 -4.94 -5.54
N ASN A 32 -13.72 -4.58 -4.61
CA ASN A 32 -14.98 -5.28 -4.34
C ASN A 32 -16.12 -4.28 -4.46
N ASP A 33 -17.02 -4.45 -5.42
CA ASP A 33 -18.19 -3.57 -5.61
C ASP A 33 -17.84 -2.07 -5.71
N GLY A 34 -16.66 -1.76 -6.26
CA GLY A 34 -16.16 -0.40 -6.36
C GLY A 34 -15.48 0.13 -5.09
N GLU A 35 -15.25 -0.71 -4.08
CA GLU A 35 -14.47 -0.40 -2.89
C GLU A 35 -13.10 -1.09 -2.93
N PRO A 36 -11.99 -0.35 -2.78
CA PRO A 36 -10.67 -0.95 -2.71
C PRO A 36 -10.43 -1.57 -1.33
N ALA A 37 -10.04 -2.84 -1.32
CA ALA A 37 -9.84 -3.60 -0.10
C ALA A 37 -8.43 -4.14 0.01
N VAL A 38 -7.95 -4.25 1.23
CA VAL A 38 -6.72 -4.94 1.60
C VAL A 38 -7.05 -6.17 2.43
N LEU A 39 -6.35 -7.28 2.17
CA LEU A 39 -6.42 -8.48 2.98
C LEU A 39 -5.67 -8.27 4.29
N THR A 40 -6.33 -8.58 5.40
CA THR A 40 -5.78 -8.43 6.73
C THR A 40 -5.97 -9.71 7.55
N ILE A 41 -5.10 -9.91 8.53
CA ILE A 41 -5.17 -11.00 9.51
C ILE A 41 -5.35 -10.43 10.92
N GLY A 42 -5.53 -11.30 11.92
CA GLY A 42 -5.74 -10.87 13.31
C GLY A 42 -7.11 -10.22 13.47
N GLN A 43 -7.17 -9.02 14.06
CA GLN A 43 -8.43 -8.25 14.18
C GLN A 43 -8.62 -7.25 13.02
N GLY A 44 -7.80 -7.36 11.96
CA GLY A 44 -7.69 -6.36 10.91
C GLY A 44 -6.58 -5.34 11.18
N ASP A 45 -5.69 -5.60 12.11
CA ASP A 45 -4.58 -4.72 12.48
C ASP A 45 -3.24 -5.19 11.89
N CYS A 46 -3.24 -6.30 11.14
CA CYS A 46 -2.05 -6.92 10.56
C CYS A 46 -2.22 -7.18 9.06
N LEU A 47 -1.16 -6.91 8.29
CA LEU A 47 -1.00 -7.44 6.93
C LEU A 47 -0.56 -8.91 7.01
N PRO A 48 -0.93 -9.77 6.05
CA PRO A 48 -0.39 -11.13 5.94
C PRO A 48 1.14 -11.11 5.96
N SER A 49 1.75 -11.81 6.91
CA SER A 49 3.19 -11.76 7.12
C SER A 49 3.75 -13.04 7.73
N GLY A 50 5.02 -13.34 7.49
CA GLY A 50 5.67 -14.50 8.08
C GLY A 50 7.20 -14.42 8.04
N PRO A 51 7.90 -15.21 8.87
CA PRO A 51 9.36 -15.21 8.88
C PRO A 51 9.92 -15.69 7.54
N PHE A 52 11.09 -15.15 7.19
CA PHE A 52 11.89 -15.74 6.13
C PHE A 52 12.36 -17.14 6.56
N ALA A 53 11.94 -18.16 5.80
CA ALA A 53 12.28 -19.55 6.06
C ALA A 53 13.14 -20.12 4.92
N LEU A 54 14.23 -20.81 5.29
CA LEU A 54 15.19 -21.41 4.34
C LEU A 54 14.59 -22.55 3.50
N GLU A 55 13.43 -23.07 3.90
CA GLU A 55 12.70 -24.11 3.18
C GLU A 55 12.10 -23.62 1.84
N HIS A 56 11.97 -22.31 1.66
CA HIS A 56 11.43 -21.74 0.43
C HIS A 56 12.53 -21.41 -0.58
N ARG A 57 12.31 -21.80 -1.85
CA ARG A 57 13.27 -21.57 -2.95
C ARG A 57 13.56 -20.09 -3.24
N SER A 58 12.64 -19.20 -2.89
CA SER A 58 12.78 -17.74 -3.06
C SER A 58 11.92 -16.99 -2.04
N LEU A 59 12.22 -15.70 -1.83
CA LEU A 59 11.40 -14.80 -1.01
C LEU A 59 9.94 -14.76 -1.50
N GLN A 60 9.73 -14.72 -2.81
CA GLN A 60 8.40 -14.71 -3.41
C GLN A 60 7.65 -16.03 -3.16
N SER A 61 8.34 -17.17 -3.26
CA SER A 61 7.75 -18.48 -2.95
C SER A 61 7.36 -18.59 -1.48
N GLY A 62 8.18 -18.06 -0.58
CA GLY A 62 7.87 -18.02 0.85
C GLY A 62 6.69 -17.11 1.18
N LEU A 63 6.64 -15.92 0.56
CA LEU A 63 5.50 -15.02 0.71
C LEU A 63 4.19 -15.67 0.24
N ARG A 64 4.20 -16.31 -0.94
CA ARG A 64 3.04 -17.05 -1.48
C ARG A 64 2.56 -18.11 -0.48
N ALA A 65 3.48 -18.94 0.01
CA ALA A 65 3.17 -19.99 0.96
C ALA A 65 2.57 -19.44 2.27
N TRP A 66 3.12 -18.36 2.82
CA TRP A 66 2.60 -17.73 4.03
C TRP A 66 1.21 -17.14 3.83
N VAL A 67 0.98 -16.39 2.74
CA VAL A 67 -0.32 -15.79 2.46
C VAL A 67 -1.37 -16.86 2.22
N GLU A 68 -1.07 -17.88 1.41
CA GLU A 68 -2.00 -18.96 1.13
C GLU A 68 -2.33 -19.75 2.40
N LYS A 69 -1.33 -20.04 3.25
CA LYS A 69 -1.53 -20.70 4.54
C LYS A 69 -2.39 -19.90 5.51
N GLN A 70 -2.23 -18.57 5.56
CA GLN A 70 -2.94 -17.72 6.52
C GLN A 70 -4.34 -17.33 6.07
N THR A 71 -4.56 -17.27 4.76
CA THR A 71 -5.74 -16.60 4.20
C THR A 71 -6.55 -17.49 3.26
N GLY A 72 -5.97 -18.60 2.76
CA GLY A 72 -6.59 -19.45 1.74
C GLY A 72 -6.62 -18.81 0.35
N HIS A 73 -5.98 -17.64 0.17
CA HIS A 73 -5.98 -16.93 -1.10
C HIS A 73 -4.68 -17.15 -1.87
N PRO A 74 -4.73 -17.75 -3.08
CA PRO A 74 -3.57 -17.76 -3.96
C PRO A 74 -3.28 -16.33 -4.42
N LEU A 75 -1.99 -15.98 -4.46
CA LEU A 75 -1.55 -14.70 -5.01
C LEU A 75 -1.45 -14.81 -6.53
N GLY A 76 -1.97 -13.83 -7.26
CA GLY A 76 -1.75 -13.72 -8.71
C GLY A 76 -0.46 -12.96 -8.98
N TYR A 77 -0.64 -11.71 -9.41
CA TYR A 77 0.41 -10.71 -9.57
C TYR A 77 1.13 -10.44 -8.24
N ILE A 78 2.46 -10.42 -8.25
CA ILE A 78 3.31 -10.03 -7.11
C ILE A 78 4.46 -9.16 -7.59
N GLU A 79 4.74 -8.09 -6.85
CA GLU A 79 5.91 -7.23 -7.04
C GLU A 79 6.52 -6.87 -5.68
N GLN A 80 7.84 -6.84 -5.58
CA GLN A 80 8.50 -6.35 -4.38
C GLN A 80 8.28 -4.83 -4.25
N LEU A 81 7.87 -4.39 -3.06
CA LEU A 81 7.69 -2.97 -2.74
C LEU A 81 9.01 -2.38 -2.25
N TYR A 82 9.32 -2.61 -0.98
CA TYR A 82 10.47 -2.04 -0.31
C TYR A 82 10.97 -2.96 0.81
N THR A 83 12.20 -2.72 1.26
CA THR A 83 12.79 -3.39 2.41
C THR A 83 12.93 -2.39 3.55
N PHE A 84 12.27 -2.66 4.67
CA PHE A 84 12.26 -1.83 5.86
C PHE A 84 13.20 -2.42 6.91
N ALA A 85 14.07 -1.61 7.50
CA ALA A 85 15.07 -2.07 8.47
C ALA A 85 15.25 -1.09 9.65
N ASP A 86 14.22 -0.30 9.94
CA ASP A 86 14.28 0.77 10.96
C ASP A 86 14.54 0.17 12.35
N ALA A 87 15.46 0.79 13.11
CA ALA A 87 15.94 0.29 14.39
C ALA A 87 14.87 0.29 15.50
N ASP A 88 13.85 1.13 15.34
CA ASP A 88 12.79 1.38 16.33
C ASP A 88 11.64 0.35 16.21
N ARG A 89 11.77 -0.64 15.31
CA ARG A 89 10.82 -1.77 15.14
C ARG A 89 10.97 -2.87 16.18
N ALA A 90 11.94 -2.73 17.08
CA ALA A 90 12.19 -3.67 18.16
C ALA A 90 11.07 -3.55 19.22
N ASP A 91 10.08 -4.44 19.14
CA ASP A 91 8.96 -4.60 20.08
C ASP A 91 9.46 -5.05 21.48
N GLY A 92 10.31 -4.24 22.12
CA GLY A 92 11.09 -4.59 23.30
C GLY A 92 12.18 -5.65 23.08
N ARG A 93 12.25 -6.29 21.91
CA ARG A 93 13.26 -7.31 21.57
C ARG A 93 14.54 -6.64 21.08
N GLN A 94 15.71 -6.96 21.66
CA GLN A 94 17.03 -6.45 21.22
C GLN A 94 17.48 -6.95 19.82
N GLN A 95 16.56 -7.28 18.92
CA GLN A 95 16.82 -7.81 17.58
C GLN A 95 16.33 -6.82 16.52
N ARG A 96 17.15 -6.60 15.49
CA ARG A 96 16.75 -5.83 14.31
C ARG A 96 15.94 -6.75 13.40
N VAL A 97 14.73 -6.33 13.03
CA VAL A 97 13.88 -7.04 12.08
C VAL A 97 13.90 -6.32 10.73
N ILE A 98 14.30 -7.03 9.69
CA ILE A 98 14.22 -6.59 8.29
C ILE A 98 12.89 -7.08 7.72
N SER A 99 11.99 -6.19 7.34
CA SER A 99 10.77 -6.59 6.61
C SER A 99 10.91 -6.35 5.13
N ILE A 100 10.70 -7.40 4.37
CA ILE A 100 10.69 -7.37 2.91
C ILE A 100 9.23 -7.39 2.49
N SER A 101 8.76 -6.26 1.97
CA SER A 101 7.37 -6.06 1.63
C SER A 101 7.09 -6.30 0.15
N TYR A 102 5.89 -6.79 -0.14
CA TYR A 102 5.42 -7.08 -1.49
C TYR A 102 4.00 -6.54 -1.69
N LEU A 103 3.71 -6.09 -2.90
CA LEU A 103 2.37 -5.78 -3.38
C LEU A 103 1.87 -6.98 -4.17
N ALA A 104 0.69 -7.45 -3.84
CA ALA A 104 0.00 -8.49 -4.59
C ALA A 104 -1.40 -8.03 -4.97
N LEU A 105 -1.85 -8.41 -6.17
CA LEU A 105 -3.20 -8.12 -6.64
C LEU A 105 -3.94 -9.44 -6.84
N THR A 106 -5.19 -9.50 -6.40
CA THR A 106 -6.02 -10.69 -6.53
C THR A 106 -7.50 -10.35 -6.66
N ARG A 107 -8.26 -11.30 -7.19
CA ARG A 107 -9.71 -11.22 -7.34
C ARG A 107 -10.35 -11.98 -6.17
N LYS A 108 -11.32 -11.35 -5.51
CA LYS A 108 -11.98 -11.87 -4.30
C LYS A 108 -12.58 -13.27 -4.47
N GLU A 109 -12.94 -13.65 -5.70
CA GLU A 109 -13.59 -14.92 -6.05
C GLU A 109 -12.77 -16.18 -5.66
N HIS A 110 -11.47 -16.06 -5.37
CA HIS A 110 -10.60 -17.21 -5.05
C HIS A 110 -10.60 -17.63 -3.58
N ALA A 111 -11.59 -17.25 -2.76
CA ALA A 111 -11.64 -17.66 -1.36
C ALA A 111 -12.21 -19.08 -1.22
N THR A 112 -11.36 -20.06 -0.92
CA THR A 112 -11.79 -21.38 -0.44
C THR A 112 -11.37 -21.54 1.02
N GLY A 113 -12.32 -21.40 1.94
CA GLY A 113 -12.13 -21.77 3.35
C GLY A 113 -12.53 -20.73 4.38
N ALA A 114 -12.75 -21.19 5.61
CA ALA A 114 -13.01 -20.38 6.79
C ALA A 114 -11.67 -19.97 7.42
N SER A 115 -11.11 -18.85 6.96
CA SER A 115 -9.85 -18.27 7.47
C SER A 115 -10.13 -17.05 8.35
N THR A 116 -9.30 -16.84 9.38
CA THR A 116 -9.33 -15.70 10.31
C THR A 116 -8.84 -14.39 9.67
N CYS A 117 -9.08 -14.22 8.37
CA CYS A 117 -8.68 -13.05 7.59
C CYS A 117 -9.90 -12.23 7.18
N ALA A 118 -9.70 -10.92 6.99
CA ALA A 118 -10.76 -10.01 6.58
C ALA A 118 -10.30 -9.11 5.43
N TRP A 119 -11.17 -8.91 4.46
CA TRP A 119 -11.06 -7.83 3.49
C TRP A 119 -11.56 -6.54 4.15
N ARG A 120 -10.68 -5.54 4.26
CA ARG A 120 -10.99 -4.24 4.88
C ARG A 120 -10.81 -3.14 3.85
N SER A 121 -11.65 -2.11 3.87
CA SER A 121 -11.42 -0.97 2.98
C SER A 121 -10.10 -0.33 3.36
N TRP A 122 -9.24 -0.02 2.41
CA TRP A 122 -8.01 0.69 2.77
C TRP A 122 -8.31 2.12 3.27
N TYR A 123 -9.52 2.64 3.05
CA TYR A 123 -9.97 3.95 3.51
C TYR A 123 -10.32 3.94 4.99
N ASP A 124 -10.57 2.76 5.57
CA ASP A 124 -10.67 2.61 7.02
C ASP A 124 -9.34 2.97 7.71
N TYR A 125 -8.21 2.69 7.04
CA TYR A 125 -6.86 3.05 7.51
C TYR A 125 -6.42 4.42 7.01
N PHE A 126 -6.99 4.95 5.93
CA PHE A 126 -6.61 6.28 5.43
C PHE A 126 -7.85 7.08 5.03
N PRO A 127 -8.65 7.55 6.00
CA PRO A 127 -9.93 8.22 5.74
C PRO A 127 -9.81 9.57 5.01
N TRP A 128 -8.58 10.09 4.84
CA TRP A 128 -8.29 11.31 4.07
C TRP A 128 -8.00 11.04 2.58
N GLU A 129 -8.03 9.78 2.14
CA GLU A 129 -7.63 9.39 0.78
C GLU A 129 -8.77 9.28 -0.23
N ASP A 130 -10.02 9.19 0.22
CA ASP A 130 -11.17 9.04 -0.67
C ASP A 130 -11.84 10.38 -0.99
N HIS A 131 -11.55 10.90 -2.18
CA HIS A 131 -12.09 12.16 -2.70
C HIS A 131 -13.22 11.92 -3.71
N ARG A 132 -13.72 10.68 -3.87
CA ARG A 132 -14.80 10.37 -4.83
C ARG A 132 -16.11 11.08 -4.51
N LEU A 133 -16.35 11.38 -3.23
CA LEU A 133 -17.50 12.15 -2.73
C LEU A 133 -17.15 13.61 -2.40
N GLY A 134 -16.03 14.11 -2.92
CA GLY A 134 -15.45 15.41 -2.56
C GLY A 134 -14.39 15.30 -1.46
N THR A 135 -13.76 16.43 -1.13
CA THR A 135 -12.67 16.48 -0.15
C THR A 135 -13.16 16.01 1.24
N PRO A 136 -12.52 15.00 1.85
CA PRO A 136 -12.88 14.53 3.19
C PRO A 136 -12.87 15.67 4.22
N LYS A 137 -13.97 15.84 4.95
CA LYS A 137 -14.11 16.85 6.02
C LYS A 137 -13.00 16.76 7.08
N LEU A 138 -12.53 15.53 7.35
CA LEU A 138 -11.38 15.26 8.22
C LEU A 138 -10.15 16.12 7.87
N ILE A 139 -9.91 16.40 6.57
CA ILE A 139 -8.79 17.23 6.15
C ILE A 139 -8.97 18.67 6.62
N ALA A 140 -10.15 19.26 6.38
CA ALA A 140 -10.42 20.66 6.72
C ALA A 140 -10.58 20.88 8.23
N ASP A 141 -11.30 19.97 8.90
CA ASP A 141 -11.75 20.14 10.28
C ASP A 141 -10.68 19.72 11.30
N VAL A 142 -9.81 18.76 10.95
CA VAL A 142 -8.85 18.16 11.88
C VAL A 142 -7.42 18.25 11.38
N LEU A 143 -7.11 17.70 10.20
CA LEU A 143 -5.71 17.55 9.78
C LEU A 143 -5.05 18.89 9.45
N LYS A 144 -5.74 19.77 8.70
CA LYS A 144 -5.19 21.09 8.31
C LYS A 144 -4.87 21.96 9.53
N PRO A 145 -5.77 22.19 10.50
CA PRO A 145 -5.44 22.97 11.69
C PRO A 145 -4.27 22.38 12.49
N ARG A 146 -4.25 21.06 12.70
CA ARG A 146 -3.20 20.39 13.49
C ARG A 146 -1.84 20.41 12.78
N LEU A 147 -1.80 20.23 11.46
CA LEU A 147 -0.55 20.34 10.68
C LEU A 147 -0.01 21.76 10.66
N LEU A 148 -0.87 22.78 10.58
CA LEU A 148 -0.44 24.17 10.66
C LEU A 148 0.10 24.53 12.05
N ALA A 149 -0.52 24.04 13.12
CA ALA A 149 -0.03 24.19 14.48
C ALA A 149 1.34 23.52 14.66
N TRP A 150 1.49 22.27 14.22
CA TRP A 150 2.76 21.54 14.23
C TRP A 150 3.87 22.22 13.40
N ALA A 151 3.50 22.82 12.26
CA ALA A 151 4.44 23.61 11.47
C ALA A 151 4.88 24.87 12.20
N ALA A 152 3.98 25.57 12.89
CA ALA A 152 4.26 26.80 13.62
C ALA A 152 5.10 26.58 14.89
N ASP A 153 4.99 25.40 15.53
CA ASP A 153 5.73 25.02 16.74
C ASP A 153 7.26 24.91 16.51
N ALA A 154 7.71 24.79 15.26
CA ALA A 154 9.14 24.68 14.97
C ALA A 154 9.91 25.97 15.36
N LYS A 155 11.02 25.79 16.10
CA LYS A 155 11.86 26.90 16.60
C LYS A 155 12.36 27.82 15.47
N GLN A 156 12.89 27.22 14.41
CA GLN A 156 13.52 27.96 13.30
C GLN A 156 12.51 28.30 12.20
N THR A 157 12.56 29.55 11.70
CA THR A 157 11.68 30.02 10.62
C THR A 157 11.77 29.16 9.35
N ALA A 158 12.98 28.73 8.98
CA ALA A 158 13.18 27.84 7.83
C ALA A 158 12.42 26.52 7.99
N THR A 159 12.47 25.92 9.18
CA THR A 159 11.73 24.68 9.49
C THR A 159 10.22 24.91 9.47
N ARG A 160 9.71 26.04 9.99
CA ARG A 160 8.27 26.37 9.92
C ARG A 160 7.78 26.44 8.48
N SER A 161 8.53 27.14 7.63
CA SER A 161 8.22 27.28 6.21
C SER A 161 8.25 25.94 5.47
N GLU A 162 9.25 25.09 5.74
CA GLU A 162 9.37 23.77 5.13
C GLU A 162 8.23 22.83 5.56
N ARG A 163 7.92 22.77 6.86
CA ARG A 163 6.79 21.98 7.38
C ARG A 163 5.46 22.39 6.75
N ARG A 164 5.20 23.71 6.68
CA ARG A 164 3.99 24.24 6.03
C ARG A 164 3.94 23.89 4.55
N ARG A 165 5.06 24.02 3.83
CA ARG A 165 5.14 23.66 2.41
C ARG A 165 4.86 22.18 2.18
N ARG A 166 5.45 21.29 2.98
CA ARG A 166 5.22 19.84 2.91
C ARG A 166 3.76 19.50 3.16
N ALA A 167 3.13 20.10 4.18
CA ALA A 167 1.70 19.93 4.44
C ALA A 167 0.82 20.40 3.28
N ALA A 168 1.12 21.56 2.71
CA ALA A 168 0.37 22.10 1.58
C ALA A 168 0.48 21.22 0.33
N ILE A 169 1.68 20.70 0.02
CA ILE A 169 1.88 19.78 -1.11
C ILE A 169 1.17 18.45 -0.87
N ALA A 170 1.35 17.86 0.31
CA ALA A 170 0.85 16.52 0.58
C ALA A 170 -0.68 16.45 0.63
N PHE A 171 -1.33 17.47 1.22
CA PHE A 171 -2.78 17.52 1.41
C PHE A 171 -3.54 18.41 0.41
N GLY A 172 -2.88 18.99 -0.59
CA GLY A 172 -3.52 19.90 -1.53
C GLY A 172 -4.08 21.16 -0.84
N LEU A 173 -3.36 21.69 0.15
CA LEU A 173 -3.75 22.94 0.83
C LEU A 173 -3.30 24.15 0.02
N ASP A 174 -3.81 25.33 0.35
CA ASP A 174 -3.46 26.60 -0.31
C ASP A 174 -3.69 26.53 -1.83
N GLU A 175 -4.86 26.04 -2.23
CA GLU A 175 -5.32 25.89 -3.63
C GLU A 175 -4.47 24.94 -4.50
N ARG A 176 -3.61 24.13 -3.87
CA ARG A 176 -2.82 23.13 -4.58
C ARG A 176 -3.68 21.94 -5.02
N PRO A 177 -3.40 21.36 -6.20
CA PRO A 177 -4.12 20.16 -6.64
C PRO A 177 -3.81 18.97 -5.74
N TRP A 178 -4.81 18.13 -5.52
CA TRP A 178 -4.62 16.83 -4.86
C TRP A 178 -3.81 15.89 -5.76
N ASN A 179 -2.78 15.28 -5.20
CA ASN A 179 -2.00 14.24 -5.87
C ASN A 179 -2.19 12.91 -5.13
N GLU A 180 -2.82 11.96 -5.81
CA GLU A 180 -3.16 10.65 -5.25
C GLU A 180 -1.91 9.77 -4.97
N GLU A 181 -0.78 10.06 -5.60
CA GLU A 181 0.47 9.31 -5.42
C GLU A 181 1.19 9.62 -4.10
N LEU A 182 0.81 10.71 -3.42
CA LEU A 182 1.44 11.15 -2.17
C LEU A 182 0.94 10.38 -0.92
N ALA A 183 0.37 9.18 -1.13
CA ALA A 183 -0.14 8.27 -0.08
C ALA A 183 0.84 8.12 1.09
N LEU A 184 2.06 7.67 0.78
CA LEU A 184 3.12 7.48 1.77
C LEU A 184 3.56 8.81 2.41
N GLN A 185 3.76 9.86 1.61
CA GLN A 185 4.24 11.16 2.09
C GLN A 185 3.28 11.80 3.09
N ARG A 186 1.95 11.67 2.91
CA ARG A 186 1.01 12.15 3.94
C ARG A 186 1.07 11.30 5.18
N TYR A 187 1.14 9.97 5.06
CA TYR A 187 1.27 9.11 6.23
C TYR A 187 2.53 9.47 7.04
N GLU A 188 3.68 9.62 6.38
CA GLU A 188 4.93 10.01 7.03
C GLU A 188 4.87 11.42 7.65
N LEU A 189 4.18 12.37 6.99
CA LEU A 189 3.96 13.70 7.55
C LEU A 189 3.07 13.66 8.80
N LEU A 190 2.00 12.87 8.79
CA LEU A 190 1.13 12.68 9.95
C LEU A 190 1.87 11.96 11.08
N TYR A 191 2.74 11.01 10.76
CA TYR A 191 3.61 10.34 11.72
C TYR A 191 4.58 11.34 12.38
N GLU A 192 5.31 12.12 11.58
CA GLU A 192 6.22 13.17 12.08
C GLU A 192 5.50 14.24 12.93
N ALA A 193 4.24 14.49 12.63
CA ALA A 193 3.40 15.44 13.36
C ALA A 193 2.70 14.86 14.60
N GLY A 194 2.87 13.57 14.90
CA GLY A 194 2.19 12.92 16.03
C GLY A 194 0.67 12.83 15.86
N LEU A 195 0.19 12.82 14.61
CA LEU A 195 -1.25 12.86 14.26
C LEU A 195 -1.84 11.48 13.94
N VAL A 196 -1.05 10.42 14.06
CA VAL A 196 -1.47 9.02 14.02
C VAL A 196 -0.98 8.31 15.27
N ALA A 197 -1.77 7.38 15.81
CA ALA A 197 -1.43 6.64 17.04
C ALA A 197 -0.07 5.94 16.97
N GLU A 198 0.36 5.50 15.78
CA GLU A 198 1.64 4.81 15.62
C GLU A 198 2.83 5.71 16.00
N ALA A 199 2.70 7.04 15.91
CA ALA A 199 3.78 7.98 16.25
C ALA A 199 3.98 8.18 17.75
N THR A 200 2.97 7.86 18.58
CA THR A 200 3.01 8.10 20.03
C THR A 200 3.35 6.83 20.83
N ARG A 201 3.62 5.69 20.17
CA ARG A 201 3.92 4.41 20.84
C ARG A 201 5.27 4.40 21.58
N ASP A 202 6.21 5.29 21.22
CA ASP A 202 7.53 5.41 21.87
C ASP A 202 7.52 6.27 23.15
N GLU A 203 6.52 7.14 23.35
CA GLU A 203 6.43 8.01 24.53
C GLU A 203 5.14 7.71 25.30
N ARG A 204 5.29 7.01 26.44
CA ARG A 204 4.28 6.77 27.50
C ARG A 204 2.91 7.37 27.23
N SER A 205 1.99 6.50 26.82
CA SER A 205 0.52 6.61 26.94
C SER A 205 0.03 7.87 27.65
N ILE A 206 -0.10 8.96 26.90
CA ILE A 206 -1.16 9.93 27.12
C ILE A 206 -2.16 9.63 26.02
N ALA A 207 -3.39 9.34 26.42
CA ALA A 207 -4.54 9.22 25.54
C ALA A 207 -4.66 10.50 24.69
N SER A 208 -3.98 10.52 23.56
CA SER A 208 -4.20 11.47 22.48
C SER A 208 -5.25 10.81 21.62
N ASP A 209 -6.39 11.47 21.45
CA ASP A 209 -7.40 11.17 20.45
C ASP A 209 -6.73 11.01 19.08
N SER A 210 -6.31 9.78 18.76
CA SER A 210 -5.75 9.42 17.46
C SER A 210 -6.91 9.36 16.47
N THR A 211 -7.27 10.53 15.94
CA THR A 211 -8.50 10.76 15.19
C THR A 211 -8.46 10.32 13.73
N ALA A 212 -7.30 9.90 13.20
CA ALA A 212 -7.16 9.69 11.77
C ALA A 212 -7.00 8.20 11.48
N GLY A 213 -8.11 7.45 11.37
CA GLY A 213 -8.17 6.08 10.80
C GLY A 213 -7.74 4.92 11.72
N THR A 214 -7.99 3.70 11.24
CA THR A 214 -7.68 2.43 11.91
C THR A 214 -6.17 2.21 12.00
N THR A 215 -5.71 1.75 13.16
CA THR A 215 -4.28 1.50 13.41
C THR A 215 -3.84 0.12 12.97
N MET A 216 -2.54 -0.05 12.69
CA MET A 216 -1.95 -1.38 12.49
C MET A 216 -0.79 -1.63 13.47
N VAL A 217 -0.37 -2.88 13.59
CA VAL A 217 0.81 -3.27 14.37
C VAL A 217 2.10 -2.79 13.71
N ALA A 218 3.12 -2.51 14.53
CA ALA A 218 4.42 -2.02 14.08
C ALA A 218 4.27 -0.92 12.99
N ASP A 219 4.86 -1.11 11.82
CA ASP A 219 4.79 -0.21 10.68
C ASP A 219 3.94 -0.75 9.52
N HIS A 220 3.07 -1.74 9.77
CA HIS A 220 2.22 -2.34 8.74
C HIS A 220 1.37 -1.28 8.02
N ARG A 221 0.93 -0.23 8.74
CA ARG A 221 0.19 0.89 8.13
C ARG A 221 1.05 1.74 7.20
N ARG A 222 2.33 1.93 7.51
CA ARG A 222 3.31 2.57 6.61
C ARG A 222 3.57 1.74 5.37
N ILE A 223 3.70 0.42 5.54
CA ILE A 223 3.86 -0.53 4.43
C ILE A 223 2.62 -0.50 3.53
N LEU A 224 1.43 -0.45 4.11
CA LEU A 224 0.18 -0.29 3.36
C LEU A 224 0.14 1.05 2.60
N ALA A 225 0.54 2.16 3.23
CA ALA A 225 0.62 3.46 2.55
C ALA A 225 1.63 3.44 1.38
N THR A 226 2.72 2.69 1.53
CA THR A 226 3.70 2.43 0.46
C THR A 226 3.07 1.65 -0.69
N GLY A 227 2.34 0.58 -0.37
CA GLY A 227 1.61 -0.22 -1.36
C GLY A 227 0.56 0.59 -2.13
N LEU A 228 -0.19 1.44 -1.43
CA LEU A 228 -1.16 2.36 -2.00
C LEU A 228 -0.49 3.36 -2.97
N ALA A 229 0.59 4.02 -2.53
CA ALA A 229 1.37 4.95 -3.37
C ALA A 229 1.85 4.25 -4.64
N ARG A 230 2.48 3.07 -4.49
CA ARG A 230 3.02 2.29 -5.60
C ARG A 230 1.95 1.87 -6.59
N LEU A 231 0.82 1.35 -6.09
CA LEU A 231 -0.28 0.92 -6.96
C LEU A 231 -0.85 2.09 -7.75
N ARG A 232 -1.08 3.26 -7.11
CA ARG A 232 -1.57 4.46 -7.77
C ARG A 232 -0.63 5.00 -8.84
N SER A 233 0.67 5.03 -8.57
CA SER A 233 1.66 5.38 -9.62
C SER A 233 1.65 4.34 -10.74
N LYS A 234 1.48 3.05 -10.42
CA LYS A 234 1.56 1.97 -11.43
C LYS A 234 0.35 1.93 -12.36
N ILE A 235 -0.88 2.05 -11.84
CA ILE A 235 -2.10 2.08 -12.68
C ILE A 235 -2.13 3.26 -13.63
N LYS A 236 -1.36 4.32 -13.36
CA LYS A 236 -1.20 5.46 -14.27
C LYS A 236 -0.38 5.14 -15.51
N TYR A 237 0.50 4.13 -15.49
CA TYR A 237 1.48 3.86 -16.55
C TYR A 237 1.55 2.40 -17.02
N ARG A 238 0.87 1.47 -16.34
CA ARG A 238 0.82 0.04 -16.70
C ARG A 238 -0.61 -0.48 -16.60
N PRO A 239 -0.99 -1.44 -17.44
CA PRO A 239 -2.32 -2.08 -17.39
C PRO A 239 -2.45 -3.07 -16.22
N VAL A 240 -1.85 -2.78 -15.06
CA VAL A 240 -1.86 -3.68 -13.89
C VAL A 240 -3.25 -3.77 -13.25
N VAL A 241 -4.15 -2.82 -13.54
CA VAL A 241 -5.53 -2.82 -13.04
C VAL A 241 -6.32 -4.06 -13.51
N PHE A 242 -5.98 -4.66 -14.65
CA PHE A 242 -6.68 -5.85 -15.14
C PHE A 242 -6.45 -7.10 -14.28
N GLU A 243 -5.39 -7.14 -13.46
CA GLU A 243 -5.19 -8.18 -12.45
C GLU A 243 -6.30 -8.18 -11.38
N LEU A 244 -7.02 -7.06 -11.24
CA LEU A 244 -8.13 -6.87 -10.31
C LEU A 244 -9.50 -7.06 -10.99
N MET A 245 -9.53 -7.20 -12.32
CA MET A 245 -10.77 -7.31 -13.09
C MET A 245 -11.17 -8.78 -13.31
N PRO A 246 -12.47 -9.11 -13.32
CA PRO A 246 -12.91 -10.43 -13.79
C PRO A 246 -12.48 -10.66 -15.25
N PRO A 247 -12.46 -11.91 -15.76
CA PRO A 247 -12.03 -12.20 -17.14
C PRO A 247 -12.82 -11.41 -18.19
N VAL A 248 -14.09 -11.15 -17.91
CA VAL A 248 -15.01 -10.38 -18.75
C VAL A 248 -15.62 -9.27 -17.90
N PHE A 249 -15.59 -8.03 -18.39
CA PHE A 249 -16.04 -6.84 -17.66
C PHE A 249 -16.62 -5.76 -18.58
N THR A 250 -17.38 -4.85 -18.01
CA THR A 250 -17.82 -3.62 -18.67
C THR A 250 -16.80 -2.49 -18.48
N LEU A 251 -16.73 -1.53 -19.41
CA LEU A 251 -15.90 -0.32 -19.22
C LEU A 251 -16.30 0.50 -17.98
N LEU A 252 -17.55 0.39 -17.52
CA LEU A 252 -18.00 1.04 -16.29
C LEU A 252 -17.38 0.37 -15.05
N GLN A 253 -17.33 -0.96 -15.00
CA GLN A 253 -16.65 -1.70 -13.92
C GLN A 253 -15.15 -1.36 -13.91
N LEU A 254 -14.50 -1.30 -15.08
CA LEU A 254 -13.10 -0.90 -15.17
C LEU A 254 -12.89 0.53 -14.66
N GLN A 255 -13.71 1.48 -15.11
CA GLN A 255 -13.64 2.87 -14.64
C GLN A 255 -13.80 2.95 -13.12
N ARG A 256 -14.84 2.32 -12.56
CA ARG A 256 -15.09 2.30 -11.11
C ARG A 256 -13.93 1.70 -10.33
N THR A 257 -13.29 0.66 -10.88
CA THR A 257 -12.10 0.04 -10.27
C THR A 257 -10.93 1.01 -10.24
N VAL A 258 -10.66 1.73 -11.33
CA VAL A 258 -9.59 2.75 -11.35
C VAL A 258 -9.92 3.91 -10.41
N GLU A 259 -11.16 4.39 -10.39
CA GLU A 259 -11.62 5.46 -9.49
C GLU A 259 -11.50 5.06 -8.01
N ALA A 260 -11.89 3.83 -7.68
CA ALA A 260 -11.72 3.23 -6.36
C ALA A 260 -10.25 3.18 -5.95
N LEU A 261 -9.35 2.75 -6.83
CA LEU A 261 -7.92 2.70 -6.51
C LEU A 261 -7.30 4.10 -6.37
N ALA A 262 -7.70 5.04 -7.25
CA ALA A 262 -7.20 6.41 -7.25
C ALA A 262 -7.78 7.26 -6.11
N GLY A 263 -8.93 6.90 -5.57
CA GLY A 263 -9.67 7.71 -4.61
C GLY A 263 -10.21 9.00 -5.18
N ARG A 264 -10.51 9.05 -6.49
CA ARG A 264 -11.12 10.21 -7.14
C ARG A 264 -11.86 9.79 -8.39
N LEU A 265 -12.87 10.58 -8.76
CA LEU A 265 -13.60 10.36 -10.00
C LEU A 265 -12.74 10.68 -11.22
N ILE A 266 -12.99 9.95 -12.30
CA ILE A 266 -12.30 10.10 -13.57
C ILE A 266 -13.31 10.58 -14.62
N ASN A 267 -12.84 11.43 -15.53
CA ASN A 267 -13.66 11.87 -16.64
C ASN A 267 -13.95 10.68 -17.59
N LYS A 268 -15.21 10.25 -17.62
CA LYS A 268 -15.67 9.09 -18.39
C LYS A 268 -15.35 9.15 -19.90
N PRO A 269 -15.60 10.25 -20.63
CA PRO A 269 -15.17 10.37 -22.03
C PRO A 269 -13.66 10.17 -22.22
N ASN A 270 -12.84 10.83 -21.41
CA ASN A 270 -11.38 10.71 -21.50
C ASN A 270 -10.90 9.30 -21.19
N PHE A 271 -11.51 8.65 -20.20
CA PHE A 271 -11.19 7.28 -19.82
C PHE A 271 -11.46 6.30 -20.96
N ARG A 272 -12.64 6.36 -21.58
CA ARG A 272 -12.98 5.49 -22.72
C ARG A 272 -12.02 5.67 -23.88
N ARG A 273 -11.77 6.92 -24.25
CA ARG A 273 -10.82 7.25 -25.34
C ARG A 273 -9.43 6.70 -25.05
N LEU A 274 -8.96 6.78 -23.80
CA LEU A 274 -7.65 6.27 -23.39
C LEU A 274 -7.56 4.74 -23.56
N ILE A 275 -8.57 4.02 -23.07
CA ILE A 275 -8.61 2.55 -23.13
C ILE A 275 -8.69 2.06 -24.59
N GLU A 276 -9.50 2.72 -25.41
CA GLU A 276 -9.63 2.41 -26.85
C GLU A 276 -8.33 2.70 -27.62
N GLN A 277 -7.70 3.85 -27.38
CA GLN A 277 -6.44 4.24 -28.05
C GLN A 277 -5.25 3.34 -27.74
N GLN A 278 -5.25 2.72 -26.57
CA GLN A 278 -4.15 1.84 -26.13
C GLN A 278 -4.40 0.38 -26.50
N GLU A 279 -5.54 0.09 -27.14
CA GLU A 279 -5.95 -1.26 -27.56
C GLU A 279 -5.86 -2.32 -26.44
N LEU A 280 -6.06 -1.89 -25.19
CA LEU A 280 -5.91 -2.73 -24.00
C LEU A 280 -7.03 -3.76 -23.84
N VAL A 281 -8.16 -3.54 -24.52
CA VAL A 281 -9.36 -4.36 -24.39
C VAL A 281 -9.93 -4.71 -25.74
N GLU A 282 -10.60 -5.85 -25.81
CA GLU A 282 -11.35 -6.28 -26.98
C GLU A 282 -12.81 -6.58 -26.61
N GLU A 283 -13.74 -6.21 -27.49
CA GLU A 283 -15.17 -6.43 -27.30
C GLU A 283 -15.49 -7.91 -27.52
N THR A 284 -16.24 -8.52 -26.60
CA THR A 284 -16.60 -9.95 -26.70
C THR A 284 -17.81 -10.20 -27.61
N GLY A 285 -18.52 -9.14 -28.00
CA GLY A 285 -19.80 -9.21 -28.70
C GLY A 285 -21.01 -9.40 -27.79
N GLU A 286 -20.78 -9.66 -26.50
CA GLU A 286 -21.83 -9.87 -25.50
C GLU A 286 -22.20 -8.56 -24.77
N THR A 287 -23.36 -8.57 -24.11
CA THR A 287 -23.81 -7.44 -23.29
C THR A 287 -24.37 -7.90 -21.95
N SER A 288 -24.16 -7.10 -20.91
CA SER A 288 -24.75 -7.32 -19.57
C SER A 288 -25.89 -6.34 -19.30
N LEU A 289 -26.94 -6.83 -18.64
CA LEU A 289 -28.09 -6.05 -18.18
C LEU A 289 -27.92 -5.55 -16.73
N ASP A 290 -26.88 -5.99 -16.03
CA ASP A 290 -26.69 -5.77 -14.58
C ASP A 290 -26.39 -4.30 -14.23
N THR A 291 -26.22 -3.43 -15.22
CA THR A 291 -25.97 -2.00 -15.02
C THR A 291 -27.23 -1.15 -14.76
N GLY A 292 -28.41 -1.76 -14.67
CA GLY A 292 -29.67 -1.07 -14.33
C GLY A 292 -30.17 -0.09 -15.40
N GLY A 293 -29.74 -0.25 -16.65
CA GLY A 293 -30.01 0.65 -17.77
C GLY A 293 -29.84 -0.05 -19.13
N ARG A 294 -29.44 0.69 -20.18
CA ARG A 294 -29.15 0.10 -21.50
C ARG A 294 -28.09 -1.02 -21.36
N PRO A 295 -28.23 -2.16 -22.06
CA PRO A 295 -27.25 -3.23 -22.04
C PRO A 295 -25.83 -2.70 -22.26
N ALA A 296 -24.92 -3.02 -21.34
CA ALA A 296 -23.54 -2.59 -21.38
C ALA A 296 -22.70 -3.64 -22.13
N LYS A 297 -21.89 -3.18 -23.09
CA LYS A 297 -20.95 -4.05 -23.81
C LYS A 297 -19.93 -4.69 -22.87
N LEU A 298 -19.64 -5.96 -23.13
CA LEU A 298 -18.64 -6.73 -22.42
C LEU A 298 -17.31 -6.73 -23.18
N TYR A 299 -16.24 -6.68 -22.42
CA TYR A 299 -14.86 -6.61 -22.88
C TYR A 299 -14.00 -7.62 -22.12
N GLN A 300 -12.91 -8.04 -22.74
CA GLN A 300 -11.84 -8.82 -22.11
C GLN A 300 -10.49 -8.12 -22.29
N PHE A 301 -9.56 -8.39 -21.39
CA PHE A 301 -8.21 -7.81 -21.47
C PHE A 301 -7.39 -8.46 -22.58
N ARG A 302 -6.75 -7.64 -23.42
CA ARG A 302 -5.87 -8.11 -24.48
C ARG A 302 -4.45 -8.34 -23.93
N HIS A 303 -4.14 -9.59 -23.61
CA HIS A 303 -2.84 -9.97 -23.04
C HIS A 303 -1.63 -9.65 -23.95
N VAL A 304 -1.81 -9.61 -25.27
CA VAL A 304 -0.74 -9.36 -26.27
C VAL A 304 -0.04 -8.01 -26.06
N VAL A 305 -0.74 -7.00 -25.50
CA VAL A 305 -0.18 -5.66 -25.28
C VAL A 305 0.91 -5.65 -24.20
N LEU A 306 0.91 -6.59 -23.24
CA LEU A 306 1.95 -6.66 -22.20
C LEU A 306 3.31 -7.06 -22.76
N ASP A 307 3.33 -7.97 -23.74
CA ASP A 307 4.56 -8.44 -24.39
C ASP A 307 5.19 -7.33 -25.23
N GLU A 308 4.37 -6.54 -25.94
CA GLU A 308 4.84 -5.41 -26.75
C GLU A 308 5.26 -4.20 -25.90
N THR A 309 4.55 -3.89 -24.80
CA THR A 309 4.90 -2.75 -23.93
C THR A 309 6.12 -3.04 -23.04
N ALA A 310 6.40 -4.30 -22.72
CA ALA A 310 7.65 -4.70 -22.07
C ALA A 310 8.87 -4.44 -22.98
N VAL A 311 8.68 -4.53 -24.30
CA VAL A 311 9.70 -4.24 -25.33
C VAL A 311 9.76 -2.75 -25.69
N ALA A 312 8.61 -2.05 -25.74
CA ALA A 312 8.50 -0.70 -26.30
C ALA A 312 8.57 0.47 -25.29
N GLY A 313 8.57 0.20 -23.97
CA GLY A 313 8.81 1.22 -22.93
C GLY A 313 7.82 2.41 -22.93
N THR A 314 6.63 2.24 -23.52
CA THR A 314 5.73 3.36 -23.79
C THR A 314 4.86 3.71 -22.58
N LYS A 315 4.81 4.99 -22.23
CA LYS A 315 4.15 5.55 -21.03
C LYS A 315 2.67 5.81 -21.31
N LEU A 316 1.76 5.43 -20.40
CA LEU A 316 0.37 5.89 -20.43
C LEU A 316 0.31 7.35 -19.88
N PRO A 317 -0.29 8.33 -20.56
CA PRO A 317 -0.42 9.67 -20.03
C PRO A 317 -1.76 9.86 -19.31
N LEU A 318 -1.76 9.84 -17.97
CA LEU A 318 -2.84 10.42 -17.15
C LEU A 318 -2.51 11.83 -16.62
N ALA A 319 -1.42 12.44 -17.07
CA ALA A 319 -1.03 13.78 -16.65
C ALA A 319 -1.34 14.81 -17.73
N ARG A 320 -2.52 15.43 -17.66
CA ARG A 320 -2.72 16.86 -17.96
C ARG A 320 -3.82 17.39 -17.05
N GLY A 321 -3.40 17.77 -15.85
CA GLY A 321 -3.97 18.89 -15.10
C GLY A 321 -3.03 20.08 -15.28
#